data_AF-A0A6J7TB86-F1
#
_entry.id   AF-A0A6J7TB86-F1
#
_cell.length_a   1.000
_cell.length_b   1.000
_cell.length_c   1.000
_cell.angle_alpha   90.00
_cell.angle_beta   90.00
_cell.angle_gamma   90.00
#
_symmetry.space_group_name_H-M   'P 1'
#
loop_
_entity.id
_entity.type
_entity.pdbx_description
1 polymer ?
#
loop_
_entity_poly.entity_id
_entity_poly.type
_entity_poly.pdbx_seq_one_letter_code
_entity_poly.pdbx_strand_id
1 'polypeptide(L)'
;MLRLPATSDRKPYLVRVIFLNVGVVLIITGKIQEIKFLMVLGAVLVVISASLHAQSLFKHMSKALPSRFKRIPRFYIVSALFLVLGGTLGGFLSQGLKGETQYQLLFAHYSANIFGWIGITVAGTLITLIPTMLRTQLPVLAERRGYKSFPWLVLSTLLMMSGALSDRRMLSAGAVLMFMGAWLYLLSPHFSLLLKRNNPFSILSTFSSNAWLLISALSLAIDLITESTWKVVNHRAESLIFMLGIGFALQIGLGALSYLIPVVLGGGPENARMNVAVSERFKSLRLIFLNVGLFLLITNLSRSIFLFGGALIALSLMVNLLLLGSLRPAKRS
;
A
#
# COMPACT_ATOMS: atom_id res chain seq x y z
N MET A 1 2.37 7.33 -19.06
CA MET A 1 3.37 6.35 -18.56
C MET A 1 4.30 6.02 -19.70
N LEU A 2 5.58 5.76 -19.41
CA LEU A 2 6.68 5.60 -20.37
C LEU A 2 6.25 4.81 -21.62
N ARG A 3 6.25 5.44 -22.80
CA ARG A 3 6.04 4.74 -24.07
C ARG A 3 7.32 3.97 -24.39
N LEU A 4 7.34 2.68 -24.06
CA LEU A 4 8.38 1.76 -24.53
C LEU A 4 7.87 1.04 -25.79
N PRO A 5 8.74 0.70 -26.75
CA PRO A 5 8.37 -0.12 -27.90
C PRO A 5 7.75 -1.45 -27.45
N ALA A 6 6.79 -1.97 -28.21
CA ALA A 6 5.96 -3.13 -27.90
C ALA A 6 6.70 -4.50 -27.87
N THR A 7 8.01 -4.51 -27.64
CA THR A 7 8.88 -5.69 -27.71
C THR A 7 9.84 -5.78 -26.52
N SER A 8 9.46 -5.32 -25.32
CA SER A 8 10.29 -5.60 -24.14
C SER A 8 10.24 -7.09 -23.79
N ASP A 9 11.42 -7.71 -23.69
CA ASP A 9 11.56 -9.07 -23.16
C ASP A 9 10.89 -9.14 -21.78
N ARG A 10 9.88 -10.01 -21.65
CA ARG A 10 9.11 -10.18 -20.41
C ARG A 10 9.87 -11.02 -19.38
N LYS A 11 10.92 -11.75 -19.79
CA LYS A 11 11.66 -12.67 -18.91
C LYS A 11 12.25 -11.97 -17.67
N PRO A 12 12.94 -10.80 -17.78
CA PRO A 12 13.48 -10.13 -16.59
C PRO A 12 12.39 -9.65 -15.63
N TYR A 13 11.18 -9.36 -16.11
CA TYR A 13 10.04 -9.03 -15.24
C TYR A 13 9.54 -10.26 -14.50
N LEU A 14 9.33 -11.38 -15.19
CA LEU A 14 8.86 -12.63 -14.59
C LEU A 14 9.83 -13.15 -13.52
N VAL A 15 11.14 -13.13 -13.77
CA VAL A 15 12.16 -13.56 -12.79
C VAL A 15 12.06 -12.76 -11.49
N ARG A 16 11.90 -11.43 -11.56
CA ARG A 16 11.75 -10.59 -10.36
C ARG A 16 10.49 -10.94 -9.57
N VAL A 17 9.37 -11.17 -10.27
CA VAL A 17 8.10 -11.57 -9.63
C VAL A 17 8.25 -12.93 -8.95
N ILE A 18 8.90 -13.90 -9.60
CA ILE A 18 9.17 -15.22 -9.01
C ILE A 18 10.04 -15.07 -7.76
N PHE A 19 11.15 -14.33 -7.84
CA PHE A 19 12.04 -14.12 -6.67
C PHE A 19 11.30 -13.49 -5.49
N LEU A 20 10.45 -12.49 -5.75
CA LEU A 20 9.66 -11.85 -4.70
C LEU A 20 8.69 -12.85 -4.05
N ASN A 21 7.93 -13.60 -4.84
CA ASN A 21 6.94 -14.54 -4.32
C ASN A 21 7.59 -15.72 -3.58
N VAL A 22 8.64 -16.33 -4.16
CA VAL A 22 9.42 -17.38 -3.49
C VAL A 22 10.02 -16.85 -2.20
N GLY A 23 10.58 -15.64 -2.22
CA GLY A 23 11.13 -15.01 -1.02
C GLY A 23 10.09 -14.83 0.09
N VAL A 24 8.89 -14.34 -0.24
CA VAL A 24 7.77 -14.21 0.70
C VAL A 24 7.36 -15.58 1.27
N VAL A 25 7.21 -16.60 0.42
CA VAL A 25 6.88 -17.96 0.86
C VAL A 25 7.93 -18.49 1.83
N LEU A 26 9.22 -18.34 1.51
CA LEU A 26 10.32 -18.76 2.39
C LEU A 26 10.31 -18.04 3.74
N ILE A 27 10.00 -16.73 3.77
CA ILE A 27 9.86 -15.97 5.03
C ILE A 27 8.72 -16.52 5.87
N ILE A 28 7.55 -16.75 5.27
CA ILE A 28 6.37 -17.26 5.98
C ILE A 28 6.64 -18.67 6.50
N THR A 29 7.12 -19.58 5.65
CA THR A 29 7.47 -20.95 6.04
C THR A 29 8.54 -20.96 7.12
N GLY A 30 9.60 -20.16 6.96
CA GLY A 30 10.67 -20.02 7.95
C GLY A 30 10.17 -19.47 9.28
N LYS A 31 9.19 -18.56 9.27
CA LYS A 31 8.59 -18.03 10.50
C LYS A 31 7.71 -19.06 11.21
N ILE A 32 6.90 -19.82 10.46
CA ILE A 32 6.02 -20.88 11.01
C ILE A 32 6.84 -22.03 11.59
N GLN A 33 7.89 -22.45 10.88
CA GLN A 33 8.75 -23.56 11.27
C GLN A 33 9.93 -23.13 12.17
N GLU A 34 10.04 -21.85 12.48
CA GLU A 34 11.15 -21.24 13.23
C GLU A 34 12.55 -21.47 12.62
N ILE A 35 12.63 -21.66 11.31
CA ILE A 35 13.88 -21.91 10.58
C ILE A 35 14.50 -20.58 10.11
N LYS A 36 15.55 -20.13 10.82
CA LYS A 36 16.29 -18.88 10.53
C LYS A 36 16.80 -18.81 9.09
N PHE A 37 17.35 -19.90 8.58
CA PHE A 37 17.91 -19.95 7.22
C PHE A 37 16.86 -19.59 6.15
N LEU A 38 15.63 -20.11 6.25
CA LEU A 38 14.57 -19.82 5.29
C LEU A 38 14.15 -18.33 5.36
N MET A 39 14.09 -17.75 6.57
CA MET A 39 13.77 -16.33 6.73
C MET A 39 14.85 -15.44 6.11
N VAL A 40 16.13 -15.74 6.32
CA VAL A 40 17.26 -15.00 5.71
C VAL A 40 17.27 -15.15 4.20
N LEU A 41 17.17 -16.39 3.70
CA LEU A 41 17.15 -16.66 2.26
C LEU A 41 15.99 -15.93 1.58
N GLY A 42 14.80 -16.00 2.19
CA GLY A 42 13.63 -15.30 1.69
C GLY A 42 13.82 -13.77 1.68
N ALA A 43 14.39 -13.19 2.75
CA ALA A 43 14.71 -11.77 2.81
C ALA A 43 15.71 -11.35 1.72
N VAL A 44 16.75 -12.15 1.46
CA VAL A 44 17.72 -11.92 0.39
C VAL A 44 17.04 -11.90 -0.98
N LEU A 45 16.15 -12.85 -1.27
CA LEU A 45 15.41 -12.88 -2.54
C LEU A 45 14.51 -11.65 -2.73
N VAL A 46 13.83 -11.21 -1.66
CA VAL A 46 13.02 -9.97 -1.68
C VAL A 46 13.90 -8.76 -1.96
N VAL A 47 15.03 -8.62 -1.27
CA VAL A 47 15.99 -7.52 -1.44
C VAL A 47 16.56 -7.48 -2.86
N ILE A 48 16.95 -8.63 -3.40
CA ILE A 48 17.45 -8.74 -4.78
C ILE A 48 16.36 -8.32 -5.76
N SER A 49 15.14 -8.84 -5.62
CA SER A 49 14.01 -8.51 -6.51
C SER A 49 13.70 -7.02 -6.50
N ALA A 50 13.60 -6.41 -5.31
CA ALA A 50 13.33 -4.99 -5.12
C ALA A 50 14.46 -4.11 -5.71
N SER A 51 15.72 -4.49 -5.50
CA SER A 51 16.88 -3.78 -6.04
C SER A 51 16.91 -3.81 -7.57
N LEU A 52 16.68 -4.98 -8.17
CA LEU A 52 16.58 -5.14 -9.62
C LEU A 52 15.39 -4.34 -10.18
N HIS A 53 14.27 -4.27 -9.45
CA HIS A 53 13.12 -3.47 -9.84
C HIS A 53 13.45 -1.97 -9.85
N ALA A 54 14.06 -1.45 -8.77
CA ALA A 54 14.49 -0.06 -8.67
C ALA A 54 15.48 0.30 -9.79
N GLN A 55 16.47 -0.56 -10.04
CA GLN A 55 17.46 -0.36 -11.11
C GLN A 55 16.80 -0.33 -12.50
N SER A 56 15.84 -1.23 -12.75
CA SER A 56 15.06 -1.25 -13.99
C SER A 56 14.27 0.05 -14.18
N LEU A 57 13.57 0.52 -13.16
CA LEU A 57 12.84 1.79 -13.22
C LEU A 57 13.76 2.98 -13.50
N PHE A 58 14.92 3.02 -12.83
CA PHE A 58 15.92 4.06 -13.04
C PHE A 58 16.45 4.08 -14.48
N LYS A 59 16.80 2.92 -15.04
CA LYS A 59 17.26 2.77 -16.43
C LYS A 59 16.18 3.20 -17.43
N HIS A 60 14.91 2.87 -17.20
CA HIS A 60 13.82 3.31 -18.08
C HIS A 60 13.57 4.82 -17.95
N MET A 61 13.69 5.38 -16.76
CA MET A 61 13.54 6.81 -16.53
C MET A 61 14.65 7.65 -17.18
N SER A 62 15.90 7.17 -17.17
CA SER A 62 17.03 7.88 -17.78
C SER A 62 16.98 7.90 -19.31
N LYS A 63 16.43 6.85 -19.92
CA LYS A 63 16.26 6.73 -21.39
C LYS A 63 14.97 7.36 -21.93
N ALA A 64 14.09 7.84 -21.05
CA ALA A 64 12.79 8.36 -21.44
C ALA A 64 12.86 9.81 -21.97
N LEU A 65 12.15 10.07 -23.07
CA LEU A 65 11.87 11.43 -23.52
C LEU A 65 11.18 12.25 -22.41
N PRO A 66 11.43 13.57 -22.33
CA PRO A 66 10.76 14.45 -21.38
C PRO A 66 9.23 14.26 -21.46
N SER A 67 8.61 13.94 -20.33
CA SER A 67 7.16 13.86 -20.21
C SER A 67 6.70 14.58 -18.96
N ARG A 68 5.47 15.12 -18.99
CA ARG A 68 4.80 15.76 -17.85
C ARG A 68 4.85 14.90 -16.57
N PHE A 69 4.95 13.58 -16.72
CA PHE A 69 4.95 12.61 -15.63
C PHE A 69 6.34 12.06 -15.26
N LYS A 70 7.44 12.67 -15.71
CA LYS A 70 8.83 12.20 -15.44
C LYS A 70 9.17 12.11 -13.95
N ARG A 71 8.42 12.77 -13.07
CA ARG A 71 8.62 12.75 -11.61
C ARG A 71 7.96 11.56 -10.92
N ILE A 72 6.88 11.00 -11.46
CA ILE A 72 6.15 9.87 -10.84
C ILE A 72 7.04 8.64 -10.64
N PRO A 73 7.87 8.21 -11.62
CA PRO A 73 8.78 7.07 -11.43
C PRO A 73 9.69 7.17 -10.21
N ARG A 74 10.00 8.39 -9.72
CA ARG A 74 10.82 8.58 -8.51
C ARG A 74 10.15 8.05 -7.25
N PHE A 75 8.81 8.13 -7.16
CA PHE A 75 8.06 7.54 -6.04
C PHE A 75 8.27 6.04 -5.99
N TYR A 76 8.15 5.37 -7.14
CA TYR A 76 8.31 3.92 -7.25
C TYR A 76 9.75 3.46 -6.99
N ILE A 77 10.74 4.22 -7.47
CA ILE A 77 12.16 3.93 -7.18
C ILE A 77 12.41 4.04 -5.67
N VAL A 78 12.02 5.15 -5.04
CA VAL A 78 12.25 5.35 -3.60
C VAL A 78 11.47 4.36 -2.75
N SER A 79 10.23 4.07 -3.13
CA SER A 79 9.42 3.02 -2.50
C SER A 79 10.09 1.64 -2.59
N ALA A 80 10.68 1.29 -3.73
CA ALA A 80 11.43 0.03 -3.87
C ALA A 80 12.70 0.01 -3.00
N LEU A 81 13.38 1.15 -2.81
CA LEU A 81 14.50 1.25 -1.88
C LEU A 81 14.06 1.07 -0.42
N PHE A 82 12.89 1.59 -0.04
CA PHE A 82 12.32 1.30 1.28
C PHE A 82 11.97 -0.18 1.48
N LEU A 83 11.54 -0.89 0.43
CA LEU A 83 11.38 -2.35 0.49
C LEU A 83 12.73 -3.06 0.69
N VAL A 84 13.82 -2.57 0.07
CA VAL A 84 15.17 -3.08 0.33
C VAL A 84 15.57 -2.89 1.79
N LEU A 85 15.35 -1.69 2.34
CA LEU A 85 15.59 -1.40 3.75
C LEU A 85 14.74 -2.30 4.66
N GLY A 86 13.43 -2.38 4.41
CA GLY A 86 12.50 -3.24 5.14
C GLY A 86 12.92 -4.71 5.11
N GLY A 87 13.23 -5.26 3.94
CA GLY A 87 13.71 -6.63 3.78
C GLY A 87 15.01 -6.90 4.54
N THR A 88 15.95 -5.95 4.49
CA THR A 88 17.22 -6.03 5.23
C THR A 88 16.98 -6.06 6.74
N LEU A 89 16.15 -5.15 7.26
CA LEU A 89 15.76 -5.13 8.68
C LEU A 89 15.02 -6.41 9.09
N GLY A 90 14.20 -6.97 8.20
CA GLY A 90 13.51 -8.25 8.41
C GLY A 90 14.49 -9.43 8.53
N GLY A 91 15.54 -9.44 7.72
CA GLY A 91 16.64 -10.40 7.83
C GLY A 91 17.34 -10.33 9.19
N PHE A 92 17.62 -9.12 9.69
CA PHE A 92 18.18 -8.95 11.04
C PHE A 92 17.22 -9.37 12.16
N LEU A 93 15.92 -9.06 12.04
CA LEU A 93 14.90 -9.51 13.00
C LEU A 93 14.86 -11.05 13.12
N SER A 94 15.11 -11.78 12.03
CA SER A 94 15.12 -13.25 12.02
C SER A 94 16.27 -13.87 12.84
N GLN A 95 17.27 -13.09 13.26
CA GLN A 95 18.41 -13.59 14.03
C GLN A 95 18.07 -13.89 15.50
N GLY A 96 16.91 -13.43 15.99
CA GLY A 96 16.47 -13.66 17.36
C GLY A 96 16.96 -12.59 18.34
N LEU A 97 16.91 -11.31 17.93
CA LEU A 97 17.14 -10.17 18.81
C LEU A 97 16.18 -10.21 20.00
N LYS A 98 16.61 -9.71 21.15
CA LYS A 98 15.84 -9.70 22.41
C LYS A 98 15.72 -8.28 22.97
N GLY A 99 14.78 -8.10 23.91
CA GLY A 99 14.58 -6.84 24.61
C GLY A 99 14.05 -5.72 23.70
N GLU A 100 14.24 -4.47 24.12
CA GLU A 100 13.75 -3.28 23.40
C GLU A 100 14.31 -3.16 21.98
N THR A 101 15.55 -3.61 21.73
CA THR A 101 16.16 -3.58 20.39
C THR A 101 15.35 -4.38 19.37
N GLN A 102 14.71 -5.48 19.78
CA GLN A 102 13.80 -6.24 18.90
C GLN A 102 12.61 -5.38 18.47
N TYR A 103 12.00 -4.64 19.42
CA TYR A 103 10.82 -3.81 19.18
C TYR A 103 11.13 -2.52 18.41
N GLN A 104 12.29 -1.92 18.66
CA GLN A 104 12.83 -0.80 17.87
C GLN A 104 13.07 -1.21 16.42
N LEU A 105 13.71 -2.37 16.21
CA LEU A 105 13.97 -2.89 14.87
C LEU A 105 12.68 -3.30 14.17
N LEU A 106 11.72 -3.87 14.89
CA LEU A 106 10.40 -4.21 14.37
C LEU A 106 9.64 -2.95 13.91
N PHE A 107 9.70 -1.88 14.71
CA PHE A 107 9.13 -0.57 14.35
C PHE A 107 9.75 -0.01 13.07
N ALA A 108 11.08 0.00 13.00
CA ALA A 108 11.79 0.46 11.81
C ALA A 108 11.45 -0.40 10.57
N HIS A 109 11.36 -1.72 10.74
CA HIS A 109 11.00 -2.67 9.69
C HIS A 109 9.60 -2.40 9.12
N TYR A 110 8.56 -2.30 9.96
CA TYR A 110 7.23 -2.04 9.43
C TYR A 110 7.08 -0.59 8.95
N SER A 111 7.84 0.37 9.49
CA SER A 111 7.82 1.74 8.99
C SER A 111 8.38 1.83 7.57
N ALA A 112 9.48 1.15 7.31
CA ALA A 112 10.05 1.02 5.96
C ALA A 112 9.04 0.36 4.99
N ASN A 113 8.38 -0.73 5.41
CA ASN A 113 7.46 -1.47 4.52
C ASN A 113 6.11 -0.76 4.31
N ILE A 114 5.48 -0.27 5.38
CA ILE A 114 4.14 0.31 5.31
C ILE A 114 4.19 1.77 4.83
N PHE A 115 4.93 2.64 5.51
CA PHE A 115 4.96 4.07 5.14
C PHE A 115 5.88 4.33 3.95
N GLY A 116 7.04 3.66 3.92
CA GLY A 116 8.04 3.80 2.86
C GLY A 116 7.69 3.08 1.57
N TRP A 117 7.49 1.76 1.61
CA TRP A 117 7.21 0.99 0.41
C TRP A 117 5.74 1.17 -0.03
N ILE A 118 4.76 0.69 0.74
CA ILE A 118 3.35 0.76 0.34
C ILE A 118 2.89 2.22 0.25
N GLY A 119 3.13 3.03 1.28
CA GLY A 119 2.67 4.41 1.39
C GLY A 119 3.15 5.29 0.24
N ILE A 120 4.47 5.32 -0.04
CA ILE A 120 5.00 6.14 -1.15
C ILE A 120 4.55 5.61 -2.51
N THR A 121 4.42 4.29 -2.71
CA THR A 121 3.85 3.75 -3.96
C THR A 121 2.40 4.20 -4.15
N VAL A 122 1.58 4.13 -3.10
CA VAL A 122 0.19 4.58 -3.14
C VAL A 122 0.14 6.09 -3.37
N ALA A 123 0.92 6.89 -2.66
CA ALA A 123 1.00 8.34 -2.83
C ALA A 123 1.29 8.73 -4.28
N GLY A 124 2.34 8.15 -4.89
CA GLY A 124 2.70 8.41 -6.28
C GLY A 124 1.61 8.01 -7.26
N THR A 125 0.92 6.89 -6.97
CA THR A 125 -0.17 6.37 -7.81
C THR A 125 -1.41 7.25 -7.71
N LEU A 126 -1.78 7.71 -6.52
CA LEU A 126 -2.98 8.52 -6.28
C LEU A 126 -2.99 9.84 -7.06
N ILE A 127 -1.81 10.44 -7.30
CA ILE A 127 -1.66 11.64 -8.13
C ILE A 127 -2.36 11.45 -9.47
N THR A 128 -2.19 10.30 -10.12
CA THR A 128 -2.81 10.02 -11.42
C THR A 128 -4.07 9.18 -11.32
N LEU A 129 -4.16 8.29 -10.34
CA LEU A 129 -5.24 7.31 -10.26
C LEU A 129 -6.57 7.98 -9.94
N ILE A 130 -6.62 8.97 -9.03
CA ILE A 130 -7.89 9.65 -8.69
C ILE A 130 -8.50 10.34 -9.92
N PRO A 131 -7.79 11.20 -10.68
CA PRO A 131 -8.32 11.76 -11.93
C PRO A 131 -8.69 10.70 -12.96
N THR A 132 -7.89 9.63 -13.06
CA THR A 132 -8.15 8.54 -14.02
C THR A 132 -9.46 7.82 -13.70
N MET A 133 -9.69 7.47 -12.42
CA MET A 133 -10.92 6.83 -11.94
C MET A 133 -12.15 7.70 -12.20
N LEU A 134 -12.00 9.03 -12.08
CA LEU A 134 -13.05 10.01 -12.38
C LEU A 134 -13.17 10.34 -13.87
N ARG A 135 -12.24 9.85 -14.71
CA ARG A 135 -12.11 10.20 -16.13
C ARG A 135 -11.99 11.72 -16.35
N THR A 136 -11.31 12.40 -15.44
CA THR A 136 -11.03 13.84 -15.52
C THR A 136 -9.56 14.09 -15.82
N GLN A 137 -9.26 15.29 -16.34
CA GLN A 137 -7.88 15.73 -16.45
C GLN A 137 -7.29 15.95 -15.05
N LEU A 138 -5.98 15.68 -14.91
CA LEU A 138 -5.25 15.93 -13.67
C LEU A 138 -5.28 17.43 -13.32
N PRO A 139 -5.91 17.84 -12.19
CA PRO A 139 -5.91 19.23 -11.79
C PRO A 139 -4.50 19.72 -11.46
N VAL A 140 -4.16 20.95 -11.85
CA VAL A 140 -2.84 21.57 -11.61
C VAL A 140 -2.49 21.57 -10.12
N LEU A 141 -3.47 21.84 -9.26
CA LEU A 141 -3.28 21.84 -7.81
C LEU A 141 -2.98 20.42 -7.27
N ALA A 142 -3.67 19.40 -7.76
CA ALA A 142 -3.45 18.00 -7.40
C ALA A 142 -2.04 17.53 -7.81
N GLU A 143 -1.62 17.88 -9.03
CA GLU A 143 -0.27 17.61 -9.51
C GLU A 143 0.79 18.28 -8.64
N ARG A 144 0.62 19.58 -8.36
CA ARG A 144 1.57 20.38 -7.56
C ARG A 144 1.69 19.86 -6.14
N ARG A 145 0.57 19.64 -5.44
CA ARG A 145 0.56 19.16 -4.04
C ARG A 145 1.08 17.72 -3.94
N GLY A 146 0.70 16.87 -4.90
CA GLY A 146 1.23 15.51 -5.03
C GLY A 146 2.76 15.49 -5.07
N TYR A 147 3.39 16.23 -5.98
CA TYR A 147 4.85 16.27 -6.06
C TYR A 147 5.52 16.95 -4.85
N LYS A 148 4.91 17.98 -4.28
CA LYS A 148 5.45 18.67 -3.10
C LYS A 148 5.38 17.83 -1.82
N SER A 149 4.43 16.90 -1.72
CA SER A 149 4.35 15.96 -0.58
C SER A 149 5.49 14.95 -0.56
N PHE A 150 6.04 14.60 -1.73
CA PHE A 150 7.06 13.55 -1.88
C PHE A 150 8.25 13.62 -0.92
N PRO A 151 9.02 14.73 -0.86
CA PRO A 151 10.18 14.80 0.04
C PRO A 151 9.78 14.65 1.51
N TRP A 152 8.60 15.13 1.91
CA TRP A 152 8.10 15.01 3.27
C TRP A 152 7.70 13.58 3.63
N LEU A 153 7.10 12.83 2.70
CA LEU A 153 6.80 11.41 2.88
C LEU A 153 8.09 10.58 3.06
N VAL A 154 9.13 10.89 2.27
CA VAL A 154 10.44 10.24 2.39
C VAL A 154 11.11 10.59 3.72
N LEU A 155 11.20 11.88 4.04
CA LEU A 155 11.85 12.38 5.25
C LEU A 155 11.18 11.84 6.51
N SER A 156 9.85 11.93 6.59
CA SER A 156 9.09 11.39 7.72
C SER A 156 9.34 9.89 7.91
N THR A 157 9.30 9.09 6.84
CA THR A 157 9.57 7.66 6.95
C THR A 157 10.99 7.38 7.46
N LEU A 158 12.01 8.10 6.96
CA LEU A 158 13.39 7.97 7.46
C LEU A 158 13.52 8.39 8.92
N LEU A 159 12.82 9.45 9.35
CA LEU A 159 12.80 9.90 10.74
C LEU A 159 12.07 8.92 11.67
N MET A 160 11.00 8.26 11.20
CA MET A 160 10.34 7.18 11.94
C MET A 160 11.33 6.06 12.25
N MET A 161 12.06 5.60 11.22
CA MET A 161 13.07 4.55 11.34
C MET A 161 14.24 4.99 12.23
N SER A 162 14.78 6.19 12.00
CA SER A 162 15.93 6.72 12.75
C SER A 162 15.59 6.96 14.21
N GLY A 163 14.38 7.45 14.50
CA GLY A 163 13.87 7.61 15.86
C GLY A 163 13.79 6.28 16.59
N ALA A 164 13.32 5.22 15.94
CA ALA A 164 13.28 3.89 16.53
C ALA A 164 14.69 3.31 16.77
N LEU A 165 15.56 3.38 15.77
CA LEU A 165 16.92 2.83 15.85
C LEU A 165 17.83 3.60 16.81
N SER A 166 17.49 4.85 17.14
CA SER A 166 18.25 5.69 18.08
C SER A 166 17.58 5.80 19.46
N ASP A 167 16.55 5.00 19.71
CA ASP A 167 15.73 5.03 20.94
C ASP A 167 15.10 6.41 21.25
N ARG A 168 14.79 7.19 20.21
CA ARG A 168 14.13 8.49 20.29
C ARG A 168 12.68 8.39 19.87
N ARG A 169 11.83 7.83 20.75
CA ARG A 169 10.40 7.61 20.47
C ARG A 169 9.65 8.87 20.04
N MET A 170 9.94 10.02 20.66
CA MET A 170 9.30 11.29 20.31
C MET A 170 9.68 11.79 18.90
N LEU A 171 10.88 11.44 18.41
CA LEU A 171 11.25 11.72 17.03
C LEU A 171 10.37 10.91 16.07
N SER A 172 10.12 9.63 16.38
CA SER A 172 9.20 8.80 15.59
C SER A 172 7.75 9.30 15.67
N ALA A 173 7.28 9.78 16.83
CA ALA A 173 5.95 10.37 16.97
C ALA A 173 5.78 11.61 16.07
N GLY A 174 6.73 12.56 16.15
CA GLY A 174 6.74 13.74 15.30
C GLY A 174 6.85 13.39 13.81
N ALA A 175 7.59 12.34 13.47
CA ALA A 175 7.70 11.84 12.12
C ALA A 175 6.37 11.24 11.59
N VAL A 176 5.62 10.50 12.41
CA VAL A 176 4.28 10.00 12.07
C VAL A 176 3.32 11.16 11.78
N LEU A 177 3.30 12.19 12.63
CA LEU A 177 2.49 13.38 12.40
C LEU A 177 2.91 14.15 11.14
N MET A 178 4.21 14.25 10.87
CA MET A 178 4.74 14.82 9.63
C MET A 178 4.27 14.05 8.39
N PHE A 179 4.28 12.70 8.45
CA PHE A 179 3.76 11.86 7.38
C PHE A 179 2.26 12.12 7.15
N MET A 180 1.47 12.18 8.22
CA MET A 180 0.03 12.51 8.13
C MET A 180 -0.20 13.88 7.48
N GLY A 181 0.56 14.91 7.89
CA GLY A 181 0.48 16.25 7.30
C GLY A 181 0.80 16.25 5.81
N ALA A 182 1.87 15.54 5.41
CA ALA A 182 2.22 15.38 4.00
C ALA A 182 1.15 14.63 3.20
N TRP A 183 0.53 13.61 3.80
CA TRP A 183 -0.53 12.80 3.21
C TRP A 183 -1.82 13.60 3.01
N LEU A 184 -2.25 14.34 4.04
CA LEU A 184 -3.39 15.26 3.96
C LEU A 184 -3.15 16.37 2.94
N TYR A 185 -1.92 16.89 2.87
CA TYR A 185 -1.54 17.87 1.85
C TYR A 185 -1.68 17.28 0.43
N LEU A 186 -1.27 16.04 0.22
CA LEU A 186 -1.47 15.31 -1.04
C LEU A 186 -2.96 15.17 -1.39
N LEU A 187 -3.79 14.74 -0.44
CA LEU A 187 -5.22 14.46 -0.67
C LEU A 187 -6.10 15.70 -0.73
N SER A 188 -5.65 16.82 -0.17
CA SER A 188 -6.48 18.03 0.00
C SER A 188 -7.20 18.54 -1.26
N PRO A 189 -6.67 18.46 -2.50
CA PRO A 189 -7.40 18.88 -3.70
C PRO A 189 -8.60 17.99 -4.04
N HIS A 190 -8.72 16.84 -3.39
CA HIS A 190 -9.73 15.82 -3.65
C HIS A 190 -10.83 15.78 -2.59
N PHE A 191 -10.76 16.55 -1.50
CA PHE A 191 -11.78 16.51 -0.44
C PHE A 191 -13.17 16.92 -0.90
N SER A 192 -13.30 17.77 -1.92
CA SER A 192 -14.59 18.10 -2.52
C SER A 192 -15.32 16.90 -3.13
N LEU A 193 -14.60 15.80 -3.41
CA LEU A 193 -15.21 14.55 -3.87
C LEU A 193 -16.03 13.86 -2.78
N LEU A 194 -15.70 14.06 -1.50
CA LEU A 194 -16.46 13.49 -0.38
C LEU A 194 -17.89 14.05 -0.29
N LEU A 195 -18.11 15.24 -0.85
CA LEU A 195 -19.42 15.90 -0.89
C LEU A 195 -20.30 15.41 -2.06
N LYS A 196 -19.76 14.60 -2.98
CA LYS A 196 -20.50 14.10 -4.14
C LYS A 196 -21.31 12.85 -3.79
N ARG A 197 -22.60 12.86 -4.14
CA ARG A 197 -23.55 11.77 -3.81
C ARG A 197 -23.29 10.45 -4.54
N ASN A 198 -22.84 10.51 -5.80
CA ASN A 198 -22.75 9.33 -6.69
C ASN A 198 -21.30 8.97 -7.05
N ASN A 199 -20.45 8.79 -6.04
CA ASN A 199 -19.08 8.31 -6.29
C ASN A 199 -19.08 6.81 -6.67
N PRO A 200 -18.18 6.40 -7.59
CA PRO A 200 -17.98 4.99 -7.92
C PRO A 200 -17.32 4.23 -6.75
N PHE A 201 -17.45 2.90 -6.74
CA PHE A 201 -16.83 2.04 -5.72
C PHE A 201 -15.34 2.32 -5.58
N SER A 202 -14.64 2.50 -6.70
CA SER A 202 -13.19 2.76 -6.72
C SER A 202 -12.80 4.00 -5.91
N ILE A 203 -13.57 5.08 -6.01
CA ILE A 203 -13.36 6.33 -5.27
C ILE A 203 -13.73 6.17 -3.80
N LEU A 204 -14.88 5.57 -3.50
CA LEU A 204 -15.31 5.33 -2.12
C LEU A 204 -14.30 4.44 -1.36
N SER A 205 -13.89 3.33 -1.97
CA SER A 205 -12.88 2.43 -1.41
C SER A 205 -11.54 3.13 -1.23
N THR A 206 -11.15 3.98 -2.18
CA THR A 206 -9.92 4.80 -2.05
C THR A 206 -10.00 5.71 -0.84
N PHE A 207 -11.08 6.49 -0.66
CA PHE A 207 -11.18 7.40 0.48
C PHE A 207 -11.30 6.66 1.82
N SER A 208 -12.08 5.58 1.89
CA SER A 208 -12.14 4.73 3.08
C SER A 208 -10.77 4.15 3.46
N SER A 209 -10.00 3.72 2.46
CA SER A 209 -8.64 3.22 2.68
C SER A 209 -7.70 4.29 3.24
N ASN A 210 -7.77 5.50 2.70
CA ASN A 210 -7.00 6.63 3.21
C ASN A 210 -7.45 7.05 4.62
N ALA A 211 -8.74 6.91 4.94
CA ALA A 211 -9.23 7.14 6.30
C ALA A 211 -8.62 6.14 7.29
N TRP A 212 -8.56 4.83 6.93
CA TRP A 212 -7.89 3.83 7.77
C TRP A 212 -6.42 4.14 7.98
N LEU A 213 -5.68 4.52 6.93
CA LEU A 213 -4.28 4.96 7.08
C LEU A 213 -4.14 6.11 8.08
N LEU A 214 -4.99 7.14 7.99
CA LEU A 214 -4.93 8.30 8.87
C LEU A 214 -5.32 7.94 10.31
N ILE A 215 -6.33 7.09 10.51
CA ILE A 215 -6.72 6.58 11.82
C ILE A 215 -5.56 5.79 12.44
N SER A 216 -4.95 4.85 11.69
CA SER A 216 -3.81 4.07 12.17
C SER A 216 -2.59 4.93 12.49
N ALA A 217 -2.29 5.92 11.66
CA ALA A 217 -1.17 6.83 11.89
C ALA A 217 -1.43 7.69 13.15
N LEU A 218 -2.66 8.14 13.37
CA LEU A 218 -3.02 8.87 14.57
C LEU A 218 -2.91 7.99 15.82
N SER A 219 -3.47 6.77 15.78
CA SER A 219 -3.34 5.80 16.87
C SER A 219 -1.88 5.49 17.19
N LEU A 220 -1.05 5.28 16.16
CA LEU A 220 0.38 5.04 16.34
C LEU A 220 1.10 6.25 16.95
N ALA A 221 0.76 7.47 16.52
CA ALA A 221 1.33 8.69 17.10
C ALA A 221 0.94 8.83 18.58
N ILE A 222 -0.31 8.54 18.93
CA ILE A 222 -0.78 8.53 20.32
C ILE A 222 0.02 7.51 21.12
N ASP A 223 0.12 6.26 20.66
CA ASP A 223 0.88 5.20 21.36
C ASP A 223 2.35 5.60 21.57
N LEU A 224 2.99 6.21 20.55
CA LEU A 224 4.36 6.71 20.67
C LEU A 224 4.51 7.89 21.66
N ILE A 225 3.46 8.67 21.88
CA ILE A 225 3.48 9.79 22.83
C ILE A 225 3.22 9.29 24.26
N THR A 226 2.23 8.43 24.44
CA THR A 226 1.69 8.06 25.75
C THR A 226 2.42 6.90 26.41
N GLU A 227 2.87 5.91 25.63
CA GLU A 227 3.46 4.69 26.17
C GLU A 227 4.94 4.87 26.44
N SER A 228 5.52 4.20 27.45
CA SER A 228 6.91 4.42 27.89
C SER A 228 7.97 3.55 27.21
N THR A 229 7.58 2.49 26.50
CA THR A 229 8.51 1.51 25.88
C THR A 229 8.09 1.10 24.48
N TRP A 230 9.04 0.66 23.64
CA TRP A 230 8.72 0.15 22.30
C TRP A 230 7.99 -1.18 22.35
N LYS A 231 8.19 -1.98 23.40
CA LYS A 231 7.41 -3.18 23.65
C LYS A 231 5.91 -2.90 23.69
N VAL A 232 5.48 -1.89 24.45
CA VAL A 232 4.05 -1.57 24.60
C VAL A 232 3.47 -1.01 23.30
N VAL A 233 4.22 -0.13 22.62
CA VAL A 233 3.84 0.36 21.26
C VAL A 233 3.64 -0.80 20.29
N ASN A 234 4.51 -1.81 20.32
CA ASN A 234 4.41 -2.98 19.45
C ASN A 234 3.38 -4.01 19.91
N HIS A 235 2.96 -4.03 21.18
CA HIS A 235 1.90 -4.94 21.63
C HIS A 235 0.56 -4.58 20.99
N ARG A 236 0.35 -3.30 20.68
CA ARG A 236 -0.80 -2.80 19.92
C ARG A 236 -0.61 -2.91 18.40
N ALA A 237 0.50 -3.49 17.92
CA ALA A 237 0.78 -3.58 16.49
C ALA A 237 -0.21 -4.47 15.73
N GLU A 238 -0.87 -5.43 16.39
CA GLU A 238 -1.83 -6.31 15.72
C GLU A 238 -3.02 -5.53 15.13
N SER A 239 -3.60 -4.62 15.90
CA SER A 239 -4.70 -3.76 15.42
C SER A 239 -4.23 -2.84 14.29
N LEU A 240 -3.01 -2.30 14.40
CA LEU A 240 -2.38 -1.50 13.34
C LEU A 240 -2.14 -2.32 12.07
N ILE A 241 -1.74 -3.59 12.19
CA ILE A 241 -1.56 -4.50 11.04
C ILE A 241 -2.89 -4.73 10.34
N PHE A 242 -3.99 -4.93 11.07
CA PHE A 242 -5.31 -5.06 10.44
C PHE A 242 -5.74 -3.77 9.74
N MET A 243 -5.62 -2.62 10.41
CA MET A 243 -6.00 -1.35 9.80
C MET A 243 -5.15 -1.00 8.57
N LEU A 244 -3.83 -1.21 8.63
CA LEU A 244 -2.91 -0.88 7.53
C LEU A 244 -2.91 -1.94 6.43
N GLY A 245 -2.99 -3.22 6.79
CA GLY A 245 -3.00 -4.34 5.85
C GLY A 245 -4.33 -4.48 5.13
N ILE A 246 -5.44 -4.56 5.87
CA ILE A 246 -6.78 -4.74 5.32
C ILE A 246 -7.37 -3.38 4.94
N GLY A 247 -7.42 -2.45 5.90
CA GLY A 247 -8.08 -1.16 5.73
C GLY A 247 -7.37 -0.25 4.75
N PHE A 248 -6.03 -0.21 4.75
CA PHE A 248 -5.28 0.60 3.80
C PHE A 248 -4.88 -0.20 2.55
N ALA A 249 -3.93 -1.13 2.65
CA ALA A 249 -3.27 -1.75 1.49
C ALA A 249 -4.21 -2.63 0.64
N LEU A 250 -5.00 -3.51 1.26
CA LEU A 250 -5.95 -4.35 0.52
C LEU A 250 -7.08 -3.51 -0.08
N GLN A 251 -7.69 -2.64 0.72
CA GLN A 251 -8.83 -1.82 0.29
C GLN A 251 -8.48 -0.81 -0.82
N ILE A 252 -7.28 -0.21 -0.80
CA ILE A 252 -6.82 0.64 -1.91
C ILE A 252 -6.64 -0.20 -3.18
N GLY A 253 -6.09 -1.42 -3.03
CA GLY A 253 -5.92 -2.37 -4.13
C GLY A 253 -7.25 -2.77 -4.75
N LEU A 254 -8.23 -3.16 -3.94
CA LEU A 254 -9.59 -3.50 -4.40
C LEU A 254 -10.25 -2.32 -5.13
N GLY A 255 -10.13 -1.11 -4.59
CA GLY A 255 -10.64 0.10 -5.22
C GLY A 255 -9.99 0.37 -6.58
N ALA A 256 -8.66 0.29 -6.64
CA ALA A 256 -7.89 0.50 -7.87
C ALA A 256 -8.21 -0.56 -8.93
N LEU A 257 -8.20 -1.85 -8.58
CA LEU A 257 -8.44 -2.96 -9.50
C LEU A 257 -9.87 -2.98 -10.04
N SER A 258 -10.85 -2.57 -9.22
CA SER A 258 -12.26 -2.39 -9.64
C SER A 258 -12.42 -1.35 -10.76
N TYR A 259 -11.44 -0.48 -10.96
CA TYR A 259 -11.42 0.44 -12.11
C TYR A 259 -10.44 -0.02 -13.19
N LEU A 260 -9.22 -0.42 -12.82
CA LEU A 260 -8.15 -0.70 -13.77
C LEU A 260 -8.44 -1.93 -14.61
N ILE A 261 -8.88 -3.04 -14.01
CA ILE A 261 -9.14 -4.29 -14.75
C ILE A 261 -10.20 -4.07 -15.84
N PRO A 262 -11.38 -3.47 -15.56
CA PRO A 262 -12.35 -3.13 -16.59
C PRO A 262 -11.80 -2.34 -17.78
N VAL A 263 -10.87 -1.42 -17.53
CA VAL A 263 -10.33 -0.51 -18.56
C VAL A 263 -9.20 -1.17 -19.36
N VAL A 264 -8.38 -2.03 -18.75
CA VAL A 264 -7.24 -2.66 -19.43
C VAL A 264 -7.60 -3.91 -20.22
N LEU A 265 -8.78 -4.50 -20.00
CA LEU A 265 -9.26 -5.68 -20.74
C LEU A 265 -9.50 -5.43 -22.24
N GLY A 266 -9.44 -4.18 -22.70
CA GLY A 266 -9.59 -3.81 -24.11
C GLY A 266 -11.04 -3.90 -24.62
N GLY A 267 -11.22 -3.85 -25.94
CA GLY A 267 -12.55 -3.91 -26.56
C GLY A 267 -13.26 -2.57 -26.75
N GLY A 268 -12.51 -1.47 -26.72
CA GLY A 268 -13.04 -0.12 -26.96
C GLY A 268 -13.80 0.50 -25.76
N PRO A 269 -14.23 1.77 -25.90
CA PRO A 269 -14.86 2.53 -24.81
C PRO A 269 -16.16 1.92 -24.30
N GLU A 270 -16.91 1.23 -25.15
CA GLU A 270 -18.19 0.61 -24.80
C GLU A 270 -18.01 -0.62 -23.90
N ASN A 271 -17.13 -1.55 -24.26
CA ASN A 271 -16.80 -2.70 -23.41
C ASN A 271 -16.25 -2.25 -22.05
N ALA A 272 -15.42 -1.20 -22.03
CA ALA A 272 -14.93 -0.62 -20.78
C ALA A 272 -16.08 -0.05 -19.92
N ARG A 273 -17.09 0.59 -20.51
CA ARG A 273 -18.29 1.06 -19.78
C ARG A 273 -19.09 -0.12 -19.19
N MET A 274 -19.30 -1.19 -19.95
CA MET A 274 -20.01 -2.38 -19.48
C MET A 274 -19.28 -3.07 -18.33
N ASN A 275 -17.98 -3.29 -18.47
CA ASN A 275 -17.16 -3.91 -17.42
C ASN A 275 -17.08 -3.05 -16.16
N VAL A 276 -17.02 -1.71 -16.29
CA VAL A 276 -17.12 -0.82 -15.13
C VAL A 276 -18.49 -0.94 -14.45
N ALA A 277 -19.59 -1.00 -15.21
CA ALA A 277 -20.92 -1.19 -14.64
C ALA A 277 -21.06 -2.52 -13.86
N VAL A 278 -20.43 -3.60 -14.35
CA VAL A 278 -20.34 -4.87 -13.61
C VAL A 278 -19.56 -4.67 -12.31
N SER A 279 -18.41 -4.01 -12.35
CA SER A 279 -17.58 -3.76 -11.16
C SER A 279 -18.24 -2.82 -10.14
N GLU A 280 -19.26 -2.04 -10.51
CA GLU A 280 -20.02 -1.19 -9.60
C GLU A 280 -21.16 -1.93 -8.87
N ARG A 281 -21.44 -3.19 -9.23
CA ARG A 281 -22.47 -3.99 -8.56
C ARG A 281 -22.11 -4.22 -7.09
N PHE A 282 -23.14 -4.18 -6.25
CA PHE A 282 -23.05 -4.38 -4.79
C PHE A 282 -22.04 -3.47 -4.09
N LYS A 283 -21.72 -2.29 -4.66
CA LYS A 283 -20.69 -1.40 -4.11
C LYS A 283 -20.89 -1.06 -2.63
N SER A 284 -22.12 -0.75 -2.23
CA SER A 284 -22.44 -0.40 -0.84
C SER A 284 -22.21 -1.58 0.10
N LEU A 285 -22.69 -2.76 -0.29
CA LEU A 285 -22.52 -3.99 0.49
C LEU A 285 -21.03 -4.33 0.66
N ARG A 286 -20.26 -4.33 -0.44
CA ARG A 286 -18.81 -4.59 -0.41
C ARG A 286 -18.08 -3.63 0.52
N LEU A 287 -18.41 -2.35 0.43
CA LEU A 287 -17.78 -1.30 1.24
C LEU A 287 -18.16 -1.43 2.72
N ILE A 288 -19.45 -1.63 3.03
CA ILE A 288 -19.93 -1.79 4.40
C ILE A 288 -19.30 -3.03 5.03
N PHE A 289 -19.35 -4.18 4.36
CA PHE A 289 -18.82 -5.43 4.92
C PHE A 289 -17.31 -5.35 5.16
N LEU A 290 -16.55 -4.70 4.28
CA LEU A 290 -15.12 -4.52 4.48
C LEU A 290 -14.81 -3.62 5.69
N ASN A 291 -15.46 -2.45 5.79
CA ASN A 291 -15.16 -1.48 6.85
C ASN A 291 -15.74 -1.91 8.21
N VAL A 292 -16.98 -2.42 8.24
CA VAL A 292 -17.60 -2.95 9.47
C VAL A 292 -16.87 -4.21 9.91
N GLY A 293 -16.57 -5.13 8.99
CA GLY A 293 -15.82 -6.34 9.34
C GLY A 293 -14.44 -6.02 9.93
N LEU A 294 -13.76 -5.01 9.37
CA LEU A 294 -12.49 -4.53 9.90
C LEU A 294 -12.63 -3.89 11.30
N PHE A 295 -13.65 -3.06 11.51
CA PHE A 295 -13.94 -2.50 12.82
C PHE A 295 -14.17 -3.59 13.89
N LEU A 296 -14.92 -4.66 13.54
CA LEU A 296 -15.16 -5.80 14.42
C LEU A 296 -13.88 -6.62 14.70
N LEU A 297 -13.02 -6.81 13.70
CA LEU A 297 -11.71 -7.46 13.90
C LEU A 297 -10.82 -6.68 14.87
N ILE A 298 -10.79 -5.35 14.74
CA ILE A 298 -9.94 -4.47 15.57
C ILE A 298 -10.44 -4.41 17.01
N THR A 299 -11.75 -4.31 17.19
CA THR A 299 -12.34 -4.20 18.55
C THR A 299 -12.21 -5.51 19.32
N ASN A 300 -12.24 -6.66 18.63
CA ASN A 300 -11.96 -8.00 19.17
C ASN A 300 -12.59 -8.26 20.56
N LEU A 301 -13.83 -7.79 20.77
CA LEU A 301 -14.48 -7.85 22.09
C LEU A 301 -14.82 -9.29 22.51
N SER A 302 -15.00 -10.19 21.53
CA SER A 302 -15.20 -11.62 21.75
C SER A 302 -14.78 -12.41 20.52
N ARG A 303 -14.50 -13.72 20.69
CA ARG A 303 -14.17 -14.62 19.59
C ARG A 303 -15.25 -14.63 18.50
N SER A 304 -16.52 -14.56 18.88
CA SER A 304 -17.64 -14.53 17.93
C SER A 304 -17.66 -13.24 17.10
N ILE A 305 -17.40 -12.10 17.74
CA ILE A 305 -17.31 -10.79 17.05
C ILE A 305 -16.14 -10.77 16.07
N PHE A 306 -14.99 -11.30 16.48
CA PHE A 306 -13.81 -11.42 15.62
C PHE A 306 -14.10 -12.29 14.38
N LEU A 307 -14.66 -13.49 14.59
CA LEU A 307 -15.01 -14.40 13.49
C LEU A 307 -16.06 -13.81 12.56
N PHE A 308 -17.07 -13.11 13.10
CA PHE A 308 -18.08 -12.43 12.30
C PHE A 308 -17.47 -11.30 11.46
N GLY A 309 -16.57 -10.51 12.04
CA GLY A 309 -15.81 -9.50 11.31
C GLY A 309 -14.99 -10.09 10.15
N GLY A 310 -14.29 -11.19 10.41
CA GLY A 310 -13.57 -11.95 9.40
C GLY A 310 -14.47 -12.48 8.28
N ALA A 311 -15.66 -13.01 8.62
CA ALA A 311 -16.64 -13.49 7.65
C ALA A 311 -17.17 -12.37 6.73
N LEU A 312 -17.44 -11.17 7.28
CA LEU A 312 -17.85 -10.01 6.48
C LEU A 312 -16.75 -9.58 5.49
N ILE A 313 -15.49 -9.53 5.94
CA ILE A 313 -14.36 -9.22 5.05
C ILE A 313 -14.23 -10.28 3.96
N ALA A 314 -14.28 -11.56 4.30
CA ALA A 314 -14.21 -12.67 3.35
C ALA A 314 -15.32 -12.58 2.30
N LEU A 315 -16.55 -12.29 2.72
CA LEU A 315 -17.69 -12.12 1.81
C LEU A 315 -17.49 -10.91 0.87
N SER A 316 -17.00 -9.78 1.39
CA SER A 316 -16.66 -8.63 0.55
C SER A 316 -15.60 -8.99 -0.49
N LEU A 317 -14.54 -9.70 -0.10
CA LEU A 317 -13.47 -10.16 -0.99
C LEU A 317 -14.00 -11.13 -2.05
N MET A 318 -14.83 -12.09 -1.66
CA MET A 318 -15.44 -13.06 -2.57
C MET A 318 -16.26 -12.34 -3.64
N VAL A 319 -17.12 -11.39 -3.25
CA VAL A 319 -17.91 -10.61 -4.22
C VAL A 319 -17.02 -9.77 -5.14
N ASN A 320 -15.96 -9.14 -4.61
CA ASN A 320 -14.98 -8.40 -5.42
C ASN A 320 -14.34 -9.32 -6.49
N LEU A 321 -13.85 -10.49 -6.08
CA LEU A 321 -13.18 -11.44 -6.97
C LEU A 321 -14.12 -12.01 -8.02
N LEU A 322 -15.36 -12.36 -7.65
CA LEU A 322 -16.37 -12.83 -8.59
C LEU A 322 -16.72 -11.78 -9.65
N LEU A 323 -16.89 -10.52 -9.25
CA LEU A 323 -17.15 -9.44 -10.18
C LEU A 323 -15.98 -9.23 -11.14
N LEU A 324 -14.75 -9.21 -10.62
CA LEU A 324 -13.54 -9.07 -11.45
C LEU A 324 -13.33 -10.26 -12.39
N GLY A 325 -13.61 -11.48 -11.94
CA GLY A 325 -13.53 -12.70 -12.75
C GLY A 325 -14.61 -12.80 -13.83
N SER A 326 -15.74 -12.10 -13.65
CA SER A 326 -16.84 -12.07 -14.62
C SER A 326 -16.62 -11.11 -15.80
N LEU A 327 -15.60 -10.25 -15.72
CA LEU A 327 -15.28 -9.26 -16.76
C LEU A 327 -14.80 -9.96 -18.03
N ARG A 328 -15.24 -9.49 -19.20
CA ARG A 328 -14.91 -10.11 -20.49
C ARG A 328 -14.16 -9.14 -21.42
N PRO A 329 -13.12 -9.59 -22.15
CA PRO A 329 -12.63 -8.87 -23.30
C PRO A 329 -13.70 -8.90 -24.40
N ALA A 330 -13.83 -7.82 -25.19
CA ALA A 330 -14.78 -7.82 -26.30
C ALA A 330 -14.44 -8.96 -27.28
N LYS A 331 -15.46 -9.68 -27.76
CA LYS A 331 -15.29 -10.61 -28.88
C LYS A 331 -14.75 -9.80 -30.07
N ARG A 332 -13.62 -10.23 -30.63
CA ARG A 332 -13.19 -9.71 -31.94
C ARG A 332 -14.24 -10.21 -32.94
N SER A 333 -15.11 -9.31 -33.38
CA SER A 333 -16.04 -9.55 -34.50
C SER A 333 -15.26 -9.58 -35.80
#